data_AF-A0A9E3ULY5-F1
#
_entry.id   AF-A0A9E3ULY5-F1
#
_cell.length_a   1.000
_cell.length_b   1.000
_cell.length_c   1.000
_cell.angle_alpha   90.00
_cell.angle_beta   90.00
_cell.angle_gamma   90.00
#
_symmetry.space_group_name_H-M   'P 1'
#
loop_
_entity.id
_entity.type
_entity.pdbx_description
1 polymer ?
#
loop_
_entity_poly.entity_id
_entity_poly.type
_entity_poly.pdbx_seq_one_letter_code
_entity_poly.pdbx_strand_id
1 'polypeptide(L)' 'MNQDVVDLIRDERDRALETLRQIEDEGLVIQESEDGGPMRDVTAKRANRQRQIIERMDRVLDAVAREAALADEAY' A
#
# COMPACT_ATOMS: atom_id res chain seq x y z
N MET A 1 -15.42 6.98 14.80
CA MET A 1 -14.55 6.53 13.69
C MET A 1 -14.86 5.07 13.40
N ASN A 2 -15.03 4.66 12.13
CA ASN A 2 -15.39 3.28 11.82
C ASN A 2 -14.12 2.41 11.81
N GLN A 3 -13.92 1.61 12.87
CA GLN A 3 -12.76 0.73 13.06
C GLN A 3 -12.53 -0.19 11.84
N ASP A 4 -13.61 -0.66 11.22
CA ASP A 4 -13.55 -1.52 10.03
C ASP A 4 -12.83 -0.84 8.85
N VAL A 5 -12.98 0.48 8.69
CA VAL A 5 -12.32 1.23 7.60
C VAL A 5 -10.82 1.35 7.85
N VAL A 6 -10.42 1.51 9.12
CA VAL A 6 -9.00 1.58 9.49
C VAL A 6 -8.33 0.24 9.26
N ASP A 7 -9.00 -0.86 9.61
CA ASP A 7 -8.46 -2.20 9.42
C ASP A 7 -8.35 -2.55 7.92
N LEU A 8 -9.33 -2.18 7.09
CA LEU A 8 -9.22 -2.31 5.63
C LEU A 8 -8.01 -1.56 5.04
N ILE A 9 -7.71 -0.37 5.56
CA ILE A 9 -6.56 0.42 5.11
C ILE A 9 -5.24 -0.24 5.52
N ARG A 10 -5.17 -0.80 6.74
CA ARG A 10 -4.01 -1.57 7.22
C ARG A 10 -3.79 -2.82 6.37
N ASP A 11 -4.84 -3.57 6.08
CA ASP A 11 -4.76 -4.77 5.26
C ASP A 11 -4.27 -4.45 3.83
N GLU A 12 -4.70 -3.34 3.24
CA GLU A 12 -4.20 -2.91 1.92
C GLU A 12 -2.73 -2.49 1.97
N ARG A 13 -2.33 -1.78 3.02
CA ARG A 13 -0.93 -1.39 3.25
C ARG A 13 -0.03 -2.61 3.41
N ASP A 14 -0.44 -3.59 4.19
CA ASP A 14 0.35 -4.79 4.47
C ASP A 14 0.50 -5.65 3.21
N ARG A 15 -0.54 -5.76 2.39
CA ARG A 15 -0.46 -6.40 1.06
C ARG A 15 0.50 -5.69 0.11
N ALA A 16 0.52 -4.34 0.14
CA ALA A 16 1.47 -3.56 -0.66
C ALA A 16 2.91 -3.76 -0.19
N LEU A 17 3.14 -3.81 1.13
CA LEU A 17 4.44 -4.11 1.74
C LEU A 17 4.94 -5.50 1.38
N GLU A 18 4.07 -6.51 1.48
CA GLU A 18 4.43 -7.88 1.11
C GLU A 18 4.83 -7.98 -0.37
N THR A 19 4.04 -7.36 -1.26
CA THR A 19 4.38 -7.32 -2.69
C THR A 19 5.72 -6.64 -2.94
N LEU A 20 6.00 -5.54 -2.23
CA LEU A 20 7.27 -4.83 -2.36
C LEU A 20 8.45 -5.68 -1.86
N ARG A 21 8.30 -6.36 -0.72
CA ARG A 21 9.29 -7.29 -0.17
C ARG A 21 9.59 -8.42 -1.16
N GLN A 22 8.56 -9.00 -1.77
CA GLN A 22 8.74 -10.04 -2.78
C GLN A 22 9.58 -9.53 -3.97
N ILE A 23 9.36 -8.29 -4.41
CA ILE A 23 10.13 -7.70 -5.51
C ILE A 23 11.58 -7.38 -5.08
N GLU A 24 11.77 -6.70 -3.95
CA GLU A 24 13.06 -6.15 -3.55
C GLU A 24 13.98 -7.19 -2.89
N ASP A 25 13.43 -8.02 -2.01
CA ASP A 25 14.20 -8.95 -1.18
C ASP A 25 14.19 -10.37 -1.76
N GLU A 26 13.07 -10.79 -2.34
CA GLU A 26 12.88 -12.16 -2.86
C GLU A 26 13.13 -12.26 -4.37
N GLY A 27 13.33 -11.12 -5.06
CA GLY A 27 13.66 -11.06 -6.48
C GLY A 27 12.51 -11.40 -7.44
N LEU A 28 11.26 -11.19 -7.01
CA LEU A 28 10.08 -11.40 -7.84
C LEU A 28 10.13 -10.51 -9.09
N VAL A 29 10.10 -11.14 -10.27
CA VAL A 29 9.99 -10.47 -11.57
C VAL A 29 8.54 -10.51 -12.05
N ILE A 30 7.99 -9.35 -12.41
CA ILE A 30 6.63 -9.21 -12.89
C ILE A 30 6.66 -8.84 -14.36
N GLN A 31 5.98 -9.65 -15.18
CA GLN A 31 5.82 -9.41 -16.61
C GLN A 31 4.35 -9.21 -16.96
N GLU A 32 4.06 -8.24 -17.81
CA GLU A 32 2.71 -7.92 -18.29
C GLU A 32 2.70 -7.75 -19.82
N SER A 33 1.64 -8.21 -20.46
CA SER A 33 1.33 -7.87 -21.85
C SER A 33 0.22 -6.82 -21.87
N GLU A 34 0.48 -5.66 -22.48
CA GLU A 34 -0.60 -4.73 -22.83
C GLU A 34 -1.31 -5.25 -24.10
N ASP A 35 -2.61 -5.52 -24.02
CA ASP A 35 -3.51 -5.87 -25.13
C ASP A 35 -3.02 -6.98 -26.09
N GLY A 36 -2.53 -8.10 -25.52
CA GLY A 36 -2.04 -9.23 -26.30
C GLY A 36 -0.68 -8.98 -26.98
N GLY A 37 -0.02 -7.88 -26.65
CA GLY A 37 1.34 -7.57 -27.07
C GLY A 37 2.41 -8.41 -26.38
N PRO A 38 3.70 -8.16 -26.68
CA PRO A 38 4.80 -8.88 -26.06
C PRO A 38 4.84 -8.63 -24.54
N MET A 39 5.21 -9.66 -23.79
CA MET A 39 5.47 -9.54 -22.36
C MET A 39 6.60 -8.54 -22.10
N ARG A 40 6.36 -7.59 -21.22
CA ARG A 40 7.34 -6.59 -20.77
C ARG A 40 7.56 -6.73 -19.28
N ASP A 41 8.82 -6.62 -18.87
CA ASP A 41 9.16 -6.50 -17.46
C ASP A 41 8.62 -5.16 -16.92
N VAL A 42 7.74 -5.24 -15.94
CA VAL A 42 7.12 -4.11 -15.25
C VAL A 42 7.47 -4.08 -13.77
N THR A 43 8.46 -4.85 -13.34
CA THR A 43 8.84 -5.02 -11.93
C THR A 43 9.10 -3.67 -11.25
N ALA A 44 9.90 -2.79 -11.87
CA ALA A 44 10.16 -1.45 -11.34
C ALA A 44 8.91 -0.57 -11.28
N LYS A 45 8.03 -0.64 -12.30
CA LYS A 45 6.76 0.09 -12.33
C LYS A 45 5.84 -0.38 -11.21
N ARG A 46 5.77 -1.69 -10.98
CA ARG A 46 4.99 -2.31 -9.90
C ARG A 46 5.53 -1.96 -8.52
N ALA A 47 6.84 -2.05 -8.30
CA ALA A 47 7.47 -1.63 -7.04
C ALA A 47 7.16 -0.16 -6.72
N ASN A 48 7.33 0.75 -7.68
CA ASN A 48 6.98 2.16 -7.51
C ASN A 48 5.52 2.36 -7.14
N ARG A 49 4.61 1.59 -7.75
CA ARG A 49 3.18 1.67 -7.42
C ARG A 49 2.91 1.21 -5.99
N GLN A 50 3.54 0.14 -5.52
CA GLN A 50 3.37 -0.32 -4.13
C GLN A 50 3.89 0.72 -3.13
N ARG A 51 5.05 1.34 -3.38
CA ARG A 51 5.56 2.43 -2.53
C ARG A 51 4.57 3.60 -2.43
N GLN A 52 3.93 3.99 -3.54
CA GLN A 52 2.90 5.03 -3.53
C GLN A 52 1.64 4.63 -2.76
N ILE A 53 1.23 3.36 -2.81
CA ILE A 53 0.09 2.85 -2.05
C ILE A 53 0.43 2.94 -0.55
N ILE A 54 1.59 2.43 -0.14
CA ILE A 54 2.07 2.47 1.24
C ILE A 54 2.08 3.91 1.76
N GLU A 55 2.71 4.84 1.04
CA GLU A 55 2.80 6.25 1.43
C GLU A 55 1.41 6.90 1.60
N ARG A 56 0.46 6.56 0.73
CA ARG A 56 -0.92 7.07 0.85
C ARG A 56 -1.64 6.49 2.07
N MET A 57 -1.52 5.19 2.30
CA MET A 57 -2.17 4.55 3.45
C MET A 57 -1.57 5.01 4.77
N ASP A 58 -0.24 5.16 4.86
CA ASP A 58 0.45 5.74 6.02
C ASP A 58 -0.10 7.13 6.35
N ARG A 59 -0.21 8.02 5.35
CA ARG A 59 -0.77 9.36 5.55
C ARG A 59 -2.20 9.35 6.06
N VAL A 60 -3.03 8.43 5.57
CA VAL A 60 -4.43 8.30 6.01
C VAL A 60 -4.47 7.78 7.44
N LEU A 61 -3.73 6.72 7.76
CA LEU A 61 -3.65 6.17 9.12
C LEU A 61 -3.15 7.19 10.13
N ASP A 62 -2.16 8.00 9.76
CA ASP A 62 -1.66 9.11 10.59
C ASP A 62 -2.71 10.20 10.82
N ALA A 63 -3.46 10.57 9.78
CA ALA A 63 -4.55 11.54 9.91
C ALA A 63 -5.65 11.03 10.85
N VAL A 64 -6.03 9.76 10.67
CA VAL A 64 -7.01 9.04 11.49
C VAL A 64 -6.55 8.98 12.96
N ALA A 65 -5.30 8.60 13.22
CA ALA A 65 -4.76 8.51 14.57
C ALA A 65 -4.73 9.87 15.29
N ARG A 66 -4.36 10.95 14.56
CA ARG A 66 -4.38 12.32 15.11
C ARG A 66 -5.79 12.78 15.47
N GLU A 67 -6.78 12.48 14.63
CA GLU A 67 -8.18 12.80 14.93
C GLU A 67 -8.67 12.06 16.17
N ALA A 68 -8.34 10.78 16.31
CA ALA A 68 -8.70 9.99 17.49
C ALA A 68 -8.07 10.56 18.78
N ALA A 69 -6.79 10.96 18.74
CA ALA A 69 -6.12 11.56 19.90
C ALA A 69 -6.75 12.88 20.34
N LEU A 70 -7.11 13.75 19.39
CA LEU A 70 -7.79 15.02 19.70
C LEU A 70 -9.19 14.81 20.29
N ALA A 71 -9.88 13.73 19.89
CA ALA A 71 -11.20 13.39 20.44
C ALA A 71 -11.12 12.87 21.88
N ASP A 72 -10.03 12.18 22.24
CA ASP A 72 -9.78 11.64 23.58
C ASP A 72 -9.41 12.75 24.59
N GLU A 73 -8.65 13.77 24.16
CA GLU A 73 -8.27 14.92 24.99
C GLU A 73 -9.42 15.90 25.28
N ALA A 74 -10.53 15.83 24.54
CA ALA A 74 -11.67 16.72 24.68
C ALA A 74 -12.72 16.25 25.70
N TYR A 75 -12.53 15.08 26.32
CA TYR A 75 -13.40 14.46 27.33
C TYR A 75 -12.71 14.37 28.70
#